data_AF-A0A7V3SML0-F1
#
_entry.id   AF-A0A7V3SML0-F1
#
_cell.length_a   1.000
_cell.length_b   1.000
_cell.length_c   1.000
_cell.angle_alpha   90.00
_cell.angle_beta   90.00
_cell.angle_gamma   90.00
#
_symmetry.space_group_name_H-M   'P 1'
#
loop_
_entity.id
_entity.type
_entity.pdbx_description
1 polymer ?
#
loop_
_entity_poly.entity_id
_entity_poly.type
_entity_poly.pdbx_seq_one_letter_code
_entity_poly.pdbx_strand_id
1 'polypeptide(L)'
;MQGRSIPNYPNNPFVIKIEIPAPQDSAGGLIVADLNADGRMDYLVTVPRHVAAYRWDSRKIWVLDADGKVIADYERIEVAPADWRRYLP
;
A
#
# COMPACT_ATOMS: atom_id res chain seq x y z
N MET A 1 18.87 -7.53 18.28
CA MET A 1 17.52 -7.22 17.80
C MET A 1 16.84 -8.53 17.47
N GLN A 2 15.74 -8.91 18.15
CA GLN A 2 14.93 -10.06 17.71
C GLN A 2 14.10 -9.59 16.50
N GLY A 3 14.10 -10.36 15.41
CA GLY A 3 13.29 -10.05 14.23
C GLY A 3 11.79 -10.09 14.57
N ARG A 4 11.03 -9.09 14.12
CA ARG A 4 9.56 -9.07 14.29
C ARG A 4 8.95 -10.25 13.55
N SER A 5 8.16 -11.07 14.24
CA SER A 5 7.42 -12.17 13.61
C SER A 5 6.29 -11.61 12.74
N ILE A 6 6.22 -12.03 11.47
CA ILE A 6 5.16 -11.65 10.52
C ILE A 6 4.01 -12.65 10.67
N PRO A 7 2.75 -12.20 10.87
CA PRO A 7 1.59 -13.09 10.93
C PRO A 7 1.37 -13.86 9.60
N ASN A 8 0.91 -15.12 9.69
CA ASN A 8 0.63 -15.96 8.51
C ASN A 8 -0.47 -15.35 7.63
N TYR A 9 -0.25 -15.24 6.32
CA TYR A 9 -1.28 -14.83 5.37
C TYR A 9 -2.41 -15.88 5.26
N PRO A 10 -3.68 -15.47 5.07
CA PRO A 10 -4.79 -16.41 4.94
C PRO A 10 -4.66 -17.36 3.75
N ASN A 11 -4.00 -16.92 2.68
CA ASN A 11 -3.70 -17.70 1.48
C ASN A 11 -2.24 -17.45 1.09
N ASN A 12 -1.58 -18.44 0.48
CA ASN A 12 -0.26 -18.31 -0.12
C ASN A 12 -0.08 -19.41 -1.20
N PRO A 13 0.08 -19.08 -2.50
CA PRO A 13 0.19 -17.73 -3.06
C PRO A 13 -1.13 -16.96 -3.00
N PHE A 14 -1.02 -15.63 -3.10
CA PHE A 14 -2.16 -14.73 -3.29
C PHE A 14 -1.82 -13.70 -4.37
N VAL A 15 -2.85 -13.09 -4.96
CA VAL A 15 -2.72 -12.10 -6.03
C VAL A 15 -3.11 -10.74 -5.49
N ILE A 16 -2.26 -9.74 -5.76
CA ILE A 16 -2.57 -8.32 -5.50
C ILE A 16 -3.07 -7.69 -6.78
N LYS A 17 -4.33 -7.26 -6.79
CA LYS A 17 -4.89 -6.48 -7.90
C LYS A 17 -4.50 -5.02 -7.75
N ILE A 18 -3.79 -4.49 -8.75
CA ILE A 18 -3.38 -3.09 -8.79
C ILE A 18 -4.20 -2.32 -9.84
N GLU A 19 -4.48 -1.06 -9.55
CA GLU A 19 -5.29 -0.16 -10.39
C GLU A 19 -4.46 0.99 -10.98
N ILE A 20 -3.15 0.81 -11.06
CA ILE A 20 -2.25 1.70 -11.79
C ILE A 20 -1.91 1.08 -13.15
N PRO A 21 -1.61 1.90 -14.18
CA PRO A 21 -1.28 1.39 -15.50
C PRO A 21 -0.13 0.37 -15.44
N ALA A 22 -0.20 -0.66 -16.29
CA ALA A 22 0.91 -1.59 -16.45
C ALA A 22 2.17 -0.81 -16.87
N PRO A 23 3.36 -1.14 -16.31
CA PRO A 23 4.60 -0.55 -16.77
C PRO A 23 4.77 -0.85 -18.27
N GLN A 24 5.01 0.18 -19.08
CA GLN A 24 5.34 0.02 -20.51
C GLN A 24 6.81 -0.40 -20.68
N ASP A 25 7.65 0.02 -19.73
CA ASP A 25 9.07 -0.32 -19.56
C ASP A 25 9.31 -0.68 -18.08
N SER A 26 10.45 -1.31 -17.72
CA SER A 26 10.85 -1.58 -16.32
C SER A 26 11.07 -0.32 -15.45
N ALA A 27 10.46 0.80 -15.80
CA ALA A 27 10.44 2.05 -15.04
C ALA A 27 9.47 1.92 -13.87
N GLY A 28 9.92 1.31 -12.77
CA GLY A 28 9.10 1.16 -11.58
C GLY A 28 9.83 0.44 -10.46
N GLY A 29 9.11 0.25 -9.36
CA GLY A 29 9.66 -0.39 -8.17
C GLY A 29 8.57 -0.94 -7.29
N LEU A 30 8.90 -2.02 -6.59
CA LEU A 30 8.10 -2.64 -5.55
C LEU A 30 8.85 -2.54 -4.23
N ILE A 31 8.23 -1.92 -3.24
CA ILE A 31 8.70 -1.88 -1.86
C ILE A 31 7.70 -2.63 -1.00
N VAL A 32 8.22 -3.42 -0.06
CA VAL A 32 7.42 -4.25 0.86
C VAL A 32 7.67 -3.75 2.27
N ALA A 33 6.62 -3.29 2.95
CA ALA A 33 6.69 -2.75 4.31
C ALA A 33 5.31 -2.81 4.98
N ASP A 34 5.28 -2.85 6.32
CA ASP A 34 4.05 -2.69 7.10
C ASP A 34 3.64 -1.21 7.07
N LEU A 35 2.69 -0.85 6.18
CA LEU A 35 2.33 0.55 5.92
C LEU A 35 1.22 1.05 6.84
N ASN A 36 0.45 0.15 7.43
CA ASN A 36 -0.69 0.46 8.30
C ASN A 36 -0.50 0.01 9.77
N ALA A 37 0.68 -0.52 10.11
CA ALA A 37 1.03 -1.04 11.42
C ALA A 37 0.20 -2.27 11.87
N ASP A 38 -0.40 -3.02 10.96
CA ASP A 38 -1.15 -4.26 11.26
C ASP A 38 -0.24 -5.49 11.45
N GLY A 39 1.07 -5.33 11.20
CA GLY A 39 2.09 -6.36 11.37
C GLY A 39 2.26 -7.29 10.17
N ARG A 40 1.41 -7.20 9.16
CA ARG A 40 1.60 -7.85 7.85
C ARG A 40 2.28 -6.87 6.91
N MET A 41 2.90 -7.39 5.87
CA MET A 41 3.58 -6.52 4.91
C MET A 41 2.61 -6.09 3.82
N ASP A 42 2.57 -4.80 3.57
CA ASP A 42 1.86 -4.16 2.49
C ASP A 42 2.84 -3.84 1.34
N TYR A 43 2.30 -3.25 0.26
CA TYR A 43 3.03 -3.03 -0.97
C TYR A 43 2.94 -1.57 -1.41
N LEU A 44 4.10 -0.95 -1.63
CA LEU A 44 4.24 0.33 -2.31
C LEU A 44 4.76 0.07 -3.72
N VAL A 45 3.99 0.48 -4.74
CA VAL A 45 4.29 0.27 -6.15
C VAL A 45 4.47 1.62 -6.82
N THR A 46 5.53 1.73 -7.61
CA THR A 46 5.80 2.91 -8.45
C THR A 46 5.84 2.50 -9.91
N VAL A 47 5.23 3.32 -10.76
CA VAL A 47 5.32 3.30 -12.22
C VAL A 47 5.42 4.75 -12.70
N PRO A 48 5.74 5.06 -13.97
CA PRO A 48 5.82 6.44 -14.41
C PRO A 48 4.49 7.15 -14.13
N ARG A 49 4.59 8.34 -13.53
CA ARG A 49 3.46 9.20 -13.16
C ARG A 49 2.54 8.70 -12.03
N HIS A 50 2.84 7.56 -11.38
CA HIS A 50 1.98 7.03 -10.32
C HIS A 50 2.77 6.43 -9.16
N VAL A 51 2.28 6.65 -7.94
CA VAL A 51 2.72 5.98 -6.72
C VAL A 51 1.50 5.43 -6.02
N ALA A 52 1.49 4.14 -5.68
CA ALA A 52 0.31 3.50 -5.09
C ALA A 52 0.68 2.58 -3.94
N ALA A 53 -0.12 2.61 -2.86
CA ALA A 53 0.00 1.73 -1.73
C ALA A 53 -1.20 0.78 -1.66
N TYR A 54 -0.92 -0.51 -1.51
CA TYR A 54 -1.91 -1.58 -1.38
C TYR A 54 -1.61 -2.42 -0.16
N ARG A 55 -2.68 -2.75 0.58
CA ARG A 55 -2.62 -3.73 1.66
C ARG A 55 -2.45 -5.14 1.08
N TRP A 56 -1.92 -6.06 1.89
CA TRP A 56 -1.74 -7.47 1.52
C TRP A 56 -2.99 -8.20 0.99
N ASP A 57 -4.18 -7.68 1.24
CA ASP A 57 -5.47 -8.24 0.79
C ASP A 57 -6.01 -7.55 -0.48
N SER A 58 -5.15 -6.85 -1.22
CA SER A 58 -5.48 -6.02 -2.39
C SER A 58 -6.27 -4.74 -2.10
N ARG A 59 -6.61 -4.42 -0.84
CA ARG A 59 -7.27 -3.14 -0.56
C ARG A 59 -6.30 -2.00 -0.84
N LYS A 60 -6.72 -1.02 -1.63
CA LYS A 60 -5.98 0.22 -1.83
C LYS A 60 -5.92 0.99 -0.52
N ILE A 61 -4.73 1.47 -0.16
CA ILE A 61 -4.58 2.45 0.91
C ILE A 61 -4.71 3.84 0.27
N TRP A 62 -3.93 4.12 -0.78
CA TRP A 62 -4.01 5.33 -1.59
C TRP A 62 -3.31 5.16 -2.95
N VAL A 63 -3.63 6.03 -3.91
CA VAL A 63 -2.96 6.21 -5.20
C VAL A 63 -2.72 7.69 -5.43
N LEU A 64 -1.49 8.06 -5.75
CA LEU A 64 -1.04 9.42 -6.04
C LEU A 64 -0.55 9.56 -7.48
N ASP A 65 -0.66 10.75 -8.07
CA ASP A 65 0.09 11.11 -9.28
C ASP A 65 1.55 11.48 -8.95
N ALA A 66 2.34 11.76 -10.00
CA ALA A 66 3.74 12.20 -9.86
C ALA A 66 3.90 13.52 -9.08
N ASP A 67 2.85 14.33 -8.98
CA ASP A 67 2.85 15.59 -8.24
C ASP A 67 2.41 15.38 -6.77
N GLY A 68 2.16 14.14 -6.37
CA GLY A 68 1.74 13.77 -5.01
C GLY A 68 0.25 14.00 -4.74
N LYS A 69 -0.55 14.32 -5.77
CA LYS A 69 -1.99 14.51 -5.63
C LYS A 69 -2.70 13.17 -5.56
N VAL A 70 -3.64 13.03 -4.62
CA VAL A 70 -4.49 11.84 -4.51
C VAL A 70 -5.36 11.71 -5.75
N ILE A 71 -5.24 10.56 -6.42
CA ILE A 71 -6.09 10.15 -7.54
C ILE A 71 -7.19 9.17 -7.06
N ALA A 72 -6.91 8.39 -6.00
CA ALA A 72 -7.89 7.56 -5.33
C ALA A 72 -7.45 7.24 -3.88
N ASP A 73 -8.38 7.28 -2.94
CA ASP A 73 -8.20 6.83 -1.56
C ASP A 73 -9.31 5.85 -1.14
N TYR A 74 -9.04 5.07 -0.10
CA TYR A 74 -10.07 4.30 0.61
C TYR A 74 -10.36 4.99 1.94
N GLU A 75 -11.58 4.86 2.46
CA GLU A 75 -12.06 5.63 3.60
C GLU A 75 -11.05 5.58 4.76
N ARG A 76 -10.43 6.74 5.01
CA ARG A 76 -9.20 6.93 5.77
C ARG A 76 -9.30 6.52 7.25
N ILE A 77 -10.50 6.16 7.70
CA ILE A 77 -10.87 5.81 9.08
C ILE A 77 -10.53 4.34 9.41
N GLU A 78 -10.60 3.42 8.44
CA GLU A 78 -10.39 1.97 8.70
C GLU A 78 -8.91 1.57 8.73
N VAL A 79 -8.06 2.25 7.94
CA VAL A 79 -6.64 1.86 7.73
C VAL A 79 -5.61 2.75 8.42
N ALA A 80 -6.01 3.91 8.95
CA ALA A 80 -5.09 4.79 9.66
C ALA A 80 -4.81 4.25 11.07
N PRO A 81 -3.53 4.14 11.48
CA PRO A 81 -3.19 3.81 12.85
C PRO A 81 -3.76 4.88 13.81
N ALA A 82 -4.07 4.47 15.04
CA ALA A 82 -4.89 5.25 15.96
C ALA A 82 -4.30 6.65 16.26
N ASP A 83 -2.98 6.80 16.20
CA ASP A 83 -2.24 8.04 16.40
C ASP A 83 -2.39 9.06 15.26
N TRP A 84 -2.87 8.65 14.08
CA TRP A 84 -3.05 9.51 12.91
C TRP A 84 -4.47 10.05 12.76
N ARG A 85 -5.44 9.46 13.47
CA ARG A 85 -6.87 9.84 13.42
C ARG A 85 -7.13 11.30 13.78
N ARG A 86 -6.26 11.92 14.58
CA ARG A 86 -6.34 13.34 14.98
C ARG A 86 -6.01 14.35 13.88
N TYR A 87 -5.46 13.89 12.75
CA TYR A 87 -5.12 14.72 11.59
C TYR A 87 -6.07 14.49 10.41
N LEU A 88 -7.21 13.83 10.65
CA LEU A 88 -8.27 13.65 9.68
C LEU A 88 -9.25 14.83 9.80
N PRO A 89 -9.71 15.43 8.69
CA PRO A 89 -10.72 16.49 8.69
C PRO A 89 -12.08 15.98 9.19
#